data_AF-A0A1A9WHX3-F1
#
_entry.id   AF-A0A1A9WHX3-F1
#
_cell.length_a   1.000
_cell.length_b   1.000
_cell.length_c   1.000
_cell.angle_alpha   90.00
_cell.angle_beta   90.00
_cell.angle_gamma   90.00
#
_symmetry.space_group_name_H-M   'P 1'
#
loop_
_entity.id
_entity.type
_entity.pdbx_description
1 polymer ?
#
loop_
_entity_poly.entity_id
_entity_poly.type
_entity_poly.pdbx_seq_one_letter_code
_entity_poly.pdbx_strand_id
1 'polypeptide(L)'
;MALIKNLIKDTDVCKLEEHEEIENEKTRHVVKSALDLQRLKIEKLMQTPNKPVVIPEQRKEKDFMQSVPTFVRNVMGSSAGAGSGEFHVYRHLRRKEYARQKMIQAKSVKEQLDEEYQRKLQENRKEAEEKTAKKRAKRLKKNAKKSRSQKSQREKDLEQDAEET
;
A
#
# COMPACT_ATOMS: atom_id res chain seq x y z
N MET A 1 -49.79 29.12 47.61
CA MET A 1 -48.33 29.37 47.41
C MET A 1 -47.64 28.14 46.82
N ALA A 2 -48.01 27.70 45.60
CA ALA A 2 -47.47 26.47 45.02
C ALA A 2 -47.38 26.51 43.48
N LEU A 3 -47.07 27.68 42.90
CA LEU A 3 -46.93 27.85 41.44
C LEU A 3 -45.53 28.29 40.98
N ILE A 4 -44.60 28.55 41.90
CA ILE A 4 -43.27 29.08 41.54
C ILE A 4 -42.18 27.98 41.51
N LYS A 5 -42.40 26.82 42.16
CA LYS A 5 -41.38 25.76 42.26
C LYS A 5 -41.21 24.89 41.02
N ASN A 6 -42.20 24.84 40.12
CA ASN A 6 -42.11 24.07 38.87
C ASN A 6 -41.44 24.90 37.75
N LEU A 7 -41.71 26.21 37.71
CA LEU A 7 -41.16 27.11 36.70
C LEU A 7 -39.63 27.27 36.79
N ILE A 8 -39.06 27.20 38.01
CA ILE A 8 -37.60 27.27 38.20
C ILE A 8 -36.91 25.98 37.69
N LYS A 9 -37.52 24.81 37.93
CA LYS A 9 -36.98 23.53 37.41
C LYS A 9 -37.00 23.47 35.89
N ASP A 10 -38.07 23.96 35.26
CA ASP A 10 -38.19 23.98 33.79
C ASP A 10 -37.16 24.95 33.16
N THR A 11 -36.86 26.08 33.82
CA THR A 11 -35.80 26.99 33.36
C THR A 11 -34.38 26.46 33.57
N ASP A 12 -34.17 25.63 34.58
CA ASP A 12 -32.87 25.00 34.85
C ASP A 12 -32.61 23.84 33.88
N VAL A 13 -33.64 23.05 33.52
CA VAL A 13 -33.55 22.01 32.48
C VAL A 13 -33.30 22.64 31.10
N CYS A 14 -34.03 23.69 30.75
CA CYS A 14 -33.84 24.39 29.47
C CYS A 14 -32.46 25.05 29.36
N LYS A 15 -31.91 25.60 30.46
CA LYS A 15 -30.52 26.11 30.50
C LYS A 15 -29.48 25.00 30.41
N LEU A 16 -29.73 23.84 31.02
CA LEU A 16 -28.82 22.68 30.93
C LEU A 16 -28.79 22.11 29.50
N GLU A 17 -29.95 22.01 28.84
CA GLU A 17 -30.06 21.61 27.43
C GLU A 17 -29.37 22.63 26.51
N GLU A 18 -29.56 23.93 26.73
CA GLU A 18 -28.84 24.99 26.02
C GLU A 18 -27.32 24.94 26.27
N HIS A 19 -26.88 24.63 27.49
CA HIS A 19 -25.46 24.46 27.80
C HIS A 19 -24.85 23.22 27.15
N GLU A 20 -25.57 22.09 27.10
CA GLU A 20 -25.13 20.89 26.36
C GLU A 20 -25.08 21.13 24.84
N GLU A 21 -26.06 21.83 24.27
CA GLU A 21 -26.05 22.19 22.84
C GLU A 21 -24.92 23.18 22.50
N ILE A 22 -24.66 24.17 23.35
CA ILE A 22 -23.57 25.15 23.17
C ILE A 22 -22.19 24.52 23.38
N GLU A 23 -22.02 23.54 24.26
CA GLU A 23 -20.78 22.76 24.38
C GLU A 23 -20.56 21.85 23.16
N ASN A 24 -21.63 21.25 22.62
CA ASN A 24 -21.56 20.44 21.40
C ASN A 24 -21.27 21.28 20.14
N GLU A 25 -21.81 22.50 20.02
CA GLU A 25 -21.57 23.40 18.88
C GLU A 25 -20.16 24.01 18.88
N LYS A 26 -19.53 24.21 20.05
CA LYS A 26 -18.18 24.78 20.19
C LYS A 26 -17.03 23.82 19.86
N THR A 27 -17.31 22.54 19.58
CA THR A 27 -16.27 21.52 19.34
C THR A 27 -16.18 21.06 17.88
N ARG A 28 -16.39 21.97 16.92
CA ARG A 28 -15.87 21.77 15.55
C ARG A 28 -14.34 21.71 15.64
N HIS A 29 -13.80 20.53 15.89
CA HIS A 29 -12.38 20.28 16.05
C HIS A 29 -11.66 20.62 14.73
N VAL A 30 -11.12 21.84 14.67
CA VAL A 30 -10.22 22.24 13.60
C VAL A 30 -8.91 21.49 13.80
N VAL A 31 -8.61 20.63 12.85
CA VAL A 31 -7.36 19.90 12.78
C VAL A 31 -6.22 20.91 12.61
N LYS A 32 -5.28 20.96 13.57
CA LYS A 32 -4.08 21.81 13.47
C LYS A 32 -2.84 20.99 13.13
N SER A 33 -2.77 19.75 13.63
CA SER A 33 -1.65 18.82 13.45
C SER A 33 -2.08 17.48 12.84
N ALA A 34 -1.13 16.73 12.28
CA ALA A 34 -1.34 15.35 11.82
C ALA A 34 -1.81 14.43 12.97
N LEU A 35 -1.41 14.72 14.20
CA LEU A 35 -1.87 14.01 15.40
C LEU A 35 -3.36 14.24 15.65
N ASP A 36 -3.86 15.46 15.41
CA ASP A 36 -5.28 15.77 15.58
C ASP A 36 -6.13 14.99 14.57
N LEU A 37 -5.67 14.83 13.33
CA LEU A 37 -6.34 13.95 12.34
C LEU A 37 -6.41 12.50 12.81
N GLN A 38 -5.32 11.99 13.38
CA GLN A 38 -5.26 10.62 13.87
C GLN A 38 -6.17 10.44 15.08
N ARG A 39 -6.14 11.40 16.02
CA ARG A 39 -7.01 11.43 17.20
C ARG A 39 -8.48 11.37 16.81
N LEU A 40 -8.92 12.24 15.90
CA LEU A 40 -10.31 12.24 15.40
C LEU A 40 -10.70 10.92 14.73
N LYS A 41 -9.79 10.30 13.96
CA LYS A 41 -10.04 8.98 13.34
C LYS A 41 -10.16 7.88 14.40
N ILE A 42 -9.31 7.91 15.43
CA ILE A 42 -9.33 6.94 16.53
C ILE A 42 -10.61 7.11 17.35
N GLU A 43 -10.97 8.33 17.74
CA GLU A 43 -12.20 8.63 18.47
C GLU A 43 -13.43 8.11 17.70
N LYS A 44 -13.49 8.34 16.39
CA LYS A 44 -14.56 7.82 15.53
C LYS A 44 -14.60 6.29 15.45
N LEU A 45 -13.44 5.62 15.45
CA LEU A 45 -13.36 4.16 15.44
C LEU A 45 -13.80 3.57 16.80
N MET A 46 -13.37 4.20 17.90
CA MET A 46 -13.69 3.77 19.27
C MET A 46 -15.16 4.00 19.65
N GLN A 47 -15.84 4.94 19.00
CA GLN A 47 -17.28 5.16 19.19
C GLN A 47 -18.12 3.92 18.82
N THR A 48 -17.64 3.07 17.90
CA THR A 48 -18.33 1.84 17.48
C THR A 48 -17.38 0.64 17.48
N PRO A 49 -17.06 0.05 18.66
CA PRO A 49 -16.04 -1.00 18.76
C PRO A 49 -16.47 -2.33 18.13
N ASN A 50 -17.78 -2.61 18.07
CA ASN A 50 -18.32 -3.87 17.55
C ASN A 50 -18.42 -3.90 16.01
N LYS A 51 -18.20 -2.77 15.32
CA LYS A 51 -18.29 -2.70 13.86
C LYS A 51 -16.95 -3.11 13.24
N PRO A 52 -16.91 -4.14 12.37
CA PRO A 52 -15.67 -4.51 11.72
C PRO A 52 -15.16 -3.39 10.81
N VAL A 53 -13.87 -3.08 10.91
CA VAL A 53 -13.21 -2.06 10.10
C VAL A 53 -12.89 -2.64 8.73
N VAL A 54 -13.45 -2.05 7.66
CA VAL A 54 -13.16 -2.46 6.28
C VAL A 54 -11.88 -1.78 5.81
N ILE A 55 -10.80 -2.54 5.71
CA ILE A 55 -9.57 -2.08 5.05
C ILE A 55 -9.79 -2.22 3.54
N PRO A 56 -9.61 -1.14 2.75
CA PRO A 56 -9.80 -1.23 1.31
C PRO A 56 -8.76 -2.17 0.70
N GLU A 57 -9.21 -3.11 -0.12
CA GLU A 57 -8.33 -3.95 -0.93
C GLU A 57 -7.56 -3.11 -1.96
N GLN A 58 -6.44 -3.66 -2.44
CA GLN A 58 -5.68 -3.05 -3.52
C GLN A 58 -6.58 -2.84 -4.76
N ARG A 59 -6.47 -1.66 -5.38
CA ARG A 59 -7.25 -1.33 -6.57
C ARG A 59 -6.87 -2.27 -7.71
N LYS A 60 -7.81 -3.12 -8.12
CA LYS A 60 -7.65 -4.00 -9.28
C LYS A 60 -7.64 -3.15 -10.55
N GLU A 61 -6.74 -3.48 -11.48
CA GLU A 61 -6.76 -2.91 -12.82
C GLU A 61 -8.09 -3.29 -13.50
N LYS A 62 -8.69 -2.35 -14.22
CA LYS A 62 -9.96 -2.59 -14.90
C LYS A 62 -9.73 -3.61 -16.01
N ASP A 63 -10.37 -4.77 -15.97
CA ASP A 63 -10.32 -5.70 -17.09
C ASP A 63 -11.45 -5.39 -18.10
N PHE A 64 -11.06 -4.98 -19.30
CA PHE A 64 -12.03 -4.74 -20.38
C PHE A 64 -12.60 -6.04 -20.96
N MET A 65 -11.92 -7.18 -20.80
CA MET A 65 -12.42 -8.48 -21.28
C MET A 65 -13.63 -8.94 -20.48
N GLN A 66 -13.63 -8.73 -19.18
CA GLN A 66 -14.80 -8.98 -18.32
C GLN A 66 -16.01 -8.10 -18.66
N SER A 67 -15.79 -6.94 -19.31
CA SER A 67 -16.87 -6.03 -19.68
C SER A 67 -17.63 -6.44 -20.96
N VAL A 68 -17.09 -7.39 -21.74
CA VAL A 68 -17.71 -7.85 -22.98
C VAL A 68 -18.74 -8.94 -22.64
N PRO A 69 -20.03 -8.74 -22.93
CA PRO A 69 -21.04 -9.79 -22.73
C PRO A 69 -20.76 -10.99 -23.63
N THR A 70 -20.97 -12.20 -23.11
CA THR A 70 -20.78 -13.45 -23.85
C THR A 70 -21.79 -13.63 -24.98
N PHE A 71 -23.04 -13.25 -24.75
CA PHE A 71 -24.12 -13.34 -25.72
C PHE A 71 -24.79 -11.98 -25.92
N VAL A 72 -24.85 -11.54 -27.18
CA VAL A 72 -25.64 -10.38 -27.60
C VAL A 72 -27.00 -10.89 -28.06
N ARG A 73 -28.07 -10.50 -27.37
CA ARG A 73 -29.43 -10.98 -27.65
C ARG A 73 -30.13 -10.23 -28.79
N ASN A 74 -29.70 -9.01 -29.07
CA ASN A 74 -30.39 -8.08 -29.96
C ASN A 74 -29.69 -7.98 -31.33
N VAL A 75 -29.25 -9.10 -31.89
CA VAL A 75 -28.58 -9.12 -33.19
C VAL A 75 -29.65 -9.20 -34.28
N MET A 76 -29.66 -8.20 -35.17
CA MET A 76 -30.52 -8.21 -36.34
C MET A 76 -29.90 -9.07 -37.45
N GLY A 77 -30.72 -9.62 -38.36
CA GLY A 77 -30.24 -10.54 -39.41
C GLY A 77 -29.17 -9.93 -40.32
N SER A 78 -28.28 -10.76 -40.86
CA SER A 78 -27.09 -10.32 -41.61
C SER A 78 -27.40 -9.54 -42.89
N SER A 79 -28.58 -9.74 -43.48
CA SER A 79 -29.05 -9.03 -44.67
C SER A 79 -29.95 -7.83 -44.34
N ALA A 80 -30.21 -7.54 -43.07
CA ALA A 80 -31.02 -6.41 -42.67
C ALA A 80 -30.28 -5.09 -42.91
N GLY A 81 -31.01 -4.04 -43.30
CA GLY A 81 -30.44 -2.71 -43.53
C GLY A 81 -29.97 -2.02 -42.25
N ALA A 82 -29.27 -0.90 -42.41
CA ALA A 82 -28.82 -0.09 -41.27
C ALA A 82 -30.01 0.56 -40.56
N GLY A 83 -30.24 0.17 -39.30
CA GLY A 83 -31.25 0.81 -38.44
C GLY A 83 -30.78 2.15 -37.88
N SER A 84 -31.71 2.95 -37.35
CA SER A 84 -31.41 4.26 -36.74
C SER A 84 -30.48 4.18 -35.51
N GLY A 85 -30.50 3.05 -34.79
CA GLY A 85 -29.66 2.81 -33.61
C GLY A 85 -28.25 2.31 -33.91
N GLU A 86 -27.98 1.84 -35.14
CA GLU A 86 -26.73 1.13 -35.47
C GLU A 86 -25.51 2.05 -35.36
N PHE A 87 -25.68 3.34 -35.69
CA PHE A 87 -24.63 4.34 -35.51
C PHE A 87 -24.17 4.46 -34.05
N HIS A 88 -25.11 4.44 -33.11
CA HIS A 88 -24.76 4.54 -31.69
C HIS A 88 -24.10 3.27 -31.18
N VAL A 89 -24.55 2.10 -31.64
CA VAL A 89 -23.91 0.80 -31.35
C VAL A 89 -22.44 0.84 -31.76
N TYR A 90 -22.15 1.20 -33.02
CA TYR A 90 -20.77 1.34 -33.51
C TYR A 90 -19.96 2.35 -32.68
N ARG A 91 -20.53 3.52 -32.39
CA ARG A 91 -19.86 4.55 -31.58
C ARG A 91 -19.47 4.02 -30.18
N HIS A 92 -20.34 3.26 -29.52
CA HIS A 92 -20.02 2.67 -28.22
C HIS A 92 -18.97 1.56 -28.35
N LEU A 93 -19.10 0.69 -29.34
CA LEU A 93 -18.15 -0.39 -29.61
C LEU A 93 -16.75 0.15 -29.90
N ARG A 94 -16.63 1.17 -30.77
CA ARG A 94 -15.36 1.81 -31.12
C ARG A 94 -14.66 2.40 -29.90
N ARG A 95 -15.39 3.08 -29.00
CA ARG A 95 -14.81 3.61 -27.76
C ARG A 95 -14.30 2.50 -26.84
N LYS A 96 -15.07 1.41 -26.68
CA LYS A 96 -14.66 0.25 -25.89
C LYS A 96 -13.39 -0.37 -26.48
N GLU A 97 -13.34 -0.52 -27.79
CA GLU A 97 -12.19 -1.10 -28.49
C GLU A 97 -10.94 -0.22 -28.39
N TYR A 98 -11.06 1.09 -28.55
CA TYR A 98 -9.93 2.01 -28.36
C TYR A 98 -9.41 2.02 -26.92
N ALA A 99 -10.32 1.99 -25.94
CA ALA A 99 -9.92 1.87 -24.54
C ALA A 99 -9.17 0.56 -24.28
N ARG A 100 -9.64 -0.55 -24.87
CA ARG A 100 -8.99 -1.87 -24.79
C ARG A 100 -7.59 -1.85 -25.42
N GLN A 101 -7.47 -1.37 -26.65
CA GLN A 101 -6.18 -1.29 -27.36
C GLN A 101 -5.17 -0.41 -26.61
N LYS A 102 -5.61 0.76 -26.13
CA LYS A 102 -4.77 1.66 -25.34
C LYS A 102 -4.25 1.00 -24.06
N MET A 103 -5.09 0.24 -23.36
CA MET A 103 -4.68 -0.49 -22.17
C MET A 103 -3.65 -1.57 -22.50
N ILE A 104 -3.87 -2.36 -23.55
CA ILE A 104 -2.95 -3.42 -23.95
C ILE A 104 -1.57 -2.85 -24.29
N GLN A 105 -1.55 -1.76 -25.05
CA GLN A 105 -0.30 -1.05 -25.38
C GLN A 105 0.38 -0.51 -24.11
N ALA A 106 -0.36 0.16 -23.22
CA ALA A 106 0.19 0.70 -21.98
C ALA A 106 0.73 -0.40 -21.05
N LYS A 107 0.05 -1.54 -20.95
CA LYS A 107 0.48 -2.70 -20.17
C LYS A 107 1.76 -3.31 -20.75
N SER A 108 1.81 -3.51 -22.07
CA SER A 108 3.01 -4.02 -22.74
C SER A 108 4.22 -3.13 -22.52
N VAL A 109 4.06 -1.80 -22.62
CA VAL A 109 5.15 -0.85 -22.35
C VAL A 109 5.59 -0.91 -20.89
N LYS A 110 4.65 -0.97 -19.94
CA LYS A 110 4.95 -1.09 -18.51
C LYS A 110 5.73 -2.38 -18.20
N GLU A 111 5.28 -3.51 -18.74
CA GLU A 111 5.94 -4.81 -18.56
C GLU A 111 7.38 -4.78 -19.08
N GLN A 112 7.62 -4.23 -20.28
CA GLN A 112 8.97 -4.08 -20.83
C GLN A 112 9.88 -3.23 -19.93
N LEU A 113 9.38 -2.09 -19.44
CA LEU A 113 10.14 -1.21 -18.56
C LEU A 113 10.43 -1.86 -17.20
N ASP A 114 9.46 -2.60 -16.64
CA ASP A 114 9.62 -3.32 -15.39
C ASP A 114 10.66 -4.46 -15.53
N GLU A 115 10.63 -5.20 -16.63
CA GLU A 115 11.62 -6.24 -16.95
C GLU A 115 13.03 -5.66 -17.09
N GLU A 116 13.18 -4.56 -17.84
CA GLU A 116 14.46 -3.87 -17.97
C GLU A 116 15.00 -3.37 -16.63
N TYR A 117 14.12 -2.82 -15.79
CA TYR A 117 14.47 -2.34 -14.46
C TYR A 117 14.93 -3.49 -13.55
N GLN A 118 14.19 -4.60 -13.54
CA GLN A 118 14.55 -5.78 -12.77
C GLN A 118 15.86 -6.38 -13.24
N ARG A 119 16.10 -6.44 -14.56
CA ARG A 119 17.38 -6.90 -15.12
C ARG A 119 18.55 -6.06 -14.63
N LYS A 120 18.43 -4.72 -14.71
CA LYS A 120 19.45 -3.78 -14.21
C LYS A 120 19.70 -3.96 -12.72
N LEU A 121 18.64 -4.17 -11.92
CA LEU A 121 18.78 -4.39 -10.48
C LEU A 121 19.54 -5.69 -10.17
N GLN A 122 19.25 -6.76 -10.91
CA GLN A 122 19.95 -8.04 -10.77
C GLN A 122 21.42 -7.96 -11.18
N GLU A 123 21.71 -7.27 -12.29
CA GLU A 123 23.10 -7.02 -12.75
C GLU A 123 23.89 -6.25 -11.69
N ASN A 124 23.35 -5.14 -11.18
CA ASN A 124 23.97 -4.35 -10.12
C ASN A 124 24.22 -5.18 -8.85
N ARG A 125 23.25 -6.03 -8.47
CA ARG A 125 23.39 -6.92 -7.33
C ARG A 125 24.50 -7.94 -7.54
N LYS A 126 24.56 -8.60 -8.71
CA LYS A 126 25.63 -9.54 -9.07
C LYS A 126 27.00 -8.87 -9.03
N GLU A 127 27.14 -7.69 -9.62
CA GLU A 127 28.40 -6.95 -9.59
C GLU A 127 28.85 -6.59 -8.16
N ALA A 128 27.92 -6.16 -7.31
CA ALA A 128 28.21 -5.86 -5.91
C ALA A 128 28.62 -7.13 -5.15
N GLU A 129 27.94 -8.25 -5.39
CA GLU A 129 28.25 -9.56 -4.81
C GLU A 129 29.63 -10.07 -5.28
N GLU A 130 29.98 -9.92 -6.56
CA GLU A 130 31.31 -10.28 -7.06
C GLU A 130 32.42 -9.43 -6.44
N LYS A 131 32.22 -8.10 -6.39
CA LYS A 131 33.18 -7.15 -5.80
C LYS A 131 33.39 -7.48 -4.32
N THR A 132 32.31 -7.77 -3.58
CA THR A 132 32.37 -8.13 -2.17
C THR A 132 32.95 -9.52 -1.94
N ALA A 133 32.63 -10.52 -2.77
CA ALA A 133 33.19 -11.87 -2.72
C ALA A 133 34.70 -11.87 -2.99
N LYS A 134 35.16 -11.13 -4.01
CA LYS A 134 36.60 -10.92 -4.30
C LYS A 134 37.31 -10.32 -3.09
N LYS A 135 36.74 -9.28 -2.46
CA LYS A 135 37.30 -8.66 -1.24
C LYS A 135 37.26 -9.61 -0.03
N ARG A 136 36.19 -10.37 0.16
CA ARG A 136 36.01 -11.36 1.23
C ARG A 136 37.05 -12.48 1.11
N ALA A 137 37.24 -13.03 -0.10
CA ALA A 137 38.24 -14.07 -0.37
C ALA A 137 39.67 -13.59 -0.06
N LYS A 138 40.01 -12.34 -0.41
CA LYS A 138 41.31 -11.73 -0.04
C LYS A 138 41.48 -11.64 1.49
N ARG A 139 40.45 -11.21 2.22
CA ARG A 139 40.48 -11.13 3.70
C ARG A 139 40.61 -12.52 4.34
N LEU A 140 39.85 -13.51 3.87
CA LEU A 140 39.94 -14.90 4.37
C LEU A 140 41.33 -15.50 4.15
N LYS A 141 41.93 -15.31 2.96
CA LYS A 141 43.31 -15.75 2.70
C LYS A 141 44.32 -15.07 3.63
N LYS A 142 44.18 -13.76 3.88
CA LYS A 142 45.05 -13.02 4.81
C LYS A 142 44.88 -13.50 6.26
N ASN A 143 43.64 -13.69 6.71
CA ASN A 143 43.33 -14.17 8.06
C ASN A 143 43.83 -15.61 8.26
N ALA A 144 43.64 -16.50 7.28
CA ALA A 144 44.16 -17.85 7.32
C ALA A 144 45.69 -17.87 7.47
N LYS A 145 46.42 -17.06 6.69
CA LYS A 145 47.88 -16.92 6.83
C LYS A 145 48.29 -16.43 8.23
N LYS A 146 47.62 -15.39 8.75
CA LYS A 146 47.88 -14.89 10.12
C LYS A 146 47.58 -15.92 11.20
N SER A 147 46.48 -16.66 11.09
CA SER A 147 46.13 -17.71 12.05
C SER A 147 47.15 -18.85 12.05
N ARG A 148 47.68 -19.21 10.86
CA ARG A 148 48.75 -20.22 10.74
C ARG A 148 50.06 -19.73 11.37
N SER A 149 50.46 -18.48 11.12
CA SER A 149 51.69 -17.93 11.73
C SER A 149 51.57 -17.82 13.25
N GLN A 150 50.42 -17.38 13.77
CA GLN A 150 50.16 -17.35 15.20
C GLN A 150 50.13 -18.74 15.83
N LYS A 151 49.56 -19.75 15.14
CA LYS A 151 49.58 -21.13 15.63
C LYS A 151 51.00 -21.68 15.68
N SER A 152 51.81 -21.46 14.63
CA SER A 152 53.22 -21.89 14.63
C SER A 152 54.07 -21.15 15.66
N GLN A 153 53.75 -19.89 15.99
CA GLN A 153 54.43 -19.16 17.07
C GLN A 153 54.05 -19.77 18.42
N ARG A 154 52.76 -19.96 18.70
CA ARG A 154 52.30 -20.62 19.94
C ARG A 154 52.86 -22.03 20.12
N GLU A 155 52.98 -22.81 19.05
CA GLU A 155 53.57 -24.16 19.10
C GLU A 155 55.06 -24.10 19.48
N LYS A 156 55.82 -23.12 18.96
CA LYS A 156 57.22 -22.90 19.36
C LYS A 156 57.37 -22.40 20.78
N ASP A 157 56.50 -21.47 21.20
CA ASP A 157 56.50 -20.94 22.56
C ASP A 157 56.20 -22.08 23.56
N LEU A 158 55.25 -22.98 23.23
CA LEU A 158 54.93 -24.18 24.03
C LEU A 158 56.06 -25.23 24.06
N GLU A 159 56.81 -25.42 22.97
CA GLU A 159 57.98 -26.31 22.95
C GLU A 159 59.14 -25.76 23.80
N GLN A 160 59.35 -24.45 23.79
CA GLN A 160 60.38 -23.80 24.63
C GLN A 160 60.05 -23.87 26.11
N ASP A 161 58.78 -23.65 26.49
CA ASP A 161 58.32 -23.78 27.88
C ASP A 161 58.39 -25.24 28.40
N ALA A 162 58.31 -26.23 27.50
CA ALA A 162 58.41 -27.65 27.85
C ALA A 162 59.86 -28.18 27.95
N GLU A 163 60.84 -27.51 27.33
CA GLU A 163 62.27 -27.82 27.50
C GLU A 163 62.90 -27.12 28.73
N GLU A 164 62.26 -26.08 29.27
CA GLU A 164 62.71 -25.35 30.48
C GLU A 164 62.11 -25.89 31.81
N THR A 165 61.34 -26.99 31.79
CA THR A 165 60.81 -27.69 33.00
C THR A 165 61.36 -29.10 33.14
#